data_AF-A0A1G9X0Q1-F1
#
_entry.id   AF-A0A1G9X0Q1-F1
#
_cell.length_a   1.000
_cell.length_b   1.000
_cell.length_c   1.000
_cell.angle_alpha   90.00
_cell.angle_beta   90.00
_cell.angle_gamma   90.00
#
_symmetry.space_group_name_H-M   'P 1'
#
loop_
_entity.id
_entity.type
_entity.pdbx_description
1 polymer ?
#
loop_
_entity_poly.entity_id
_entity_poly.type
_entity_poly.pdbx_seq_one_letter_code
_entity_poly.pdbx_strand_id
1 'polypeptide(L)'
;MARYPWQHPTASISNAAGSNTPSQPQSQVYLPETLDPDQVRLAAMEQDEPKRRLIRDAAAVRKQRGITQVQMAEELGVPCRTLEEWLQGRRYPKGPGQTLLCRWLEGHRSQITGHL
;
A
#
# COMPACT_ATOMS: atom_id res chain seq x y z
N MET A 1 -26.60 37.74 -25.81
CA MET A 1 -27.16 36.83 -24.78
C MET A 1 -28.23 35.98 -25.47
N ALA A 2 -27.89 34.78 -25.93
CA ALA A 2 -28.78 33.93 -26.73
C ALA A 2 -29.42 32.86 -25.85
N ARG A 3 -30.76 32.77 -25.87
CA ARG A 3 -31.55 31.78 -25.13
C ARG A 3 -32.64 31.30 -26.08
N TYR A 4 -32.41 30.15 -26.69
CA TYR A 4 -33.40 29.47 -27.53
C TYR A 4 -33.81 28.15 -26.83
N PRO A 5 -35.09 28.00 -26.44
CA PRO A 5 -35.63 26.76 -25.90
C PRO A 5 -36.06 25.84 -27.04
N TRP A 6 -35.46 24.66 -27.15
CA TRP A 6 -35.89 23.65 -28.12
C TRP A 6 -36.82 22.63 -27.48
N GLN A 7 -38.02 22.56 -28.07
CA GLN A 7 -39.13 21.70 -27.73
C GLN A 7 -38.88 20.26 -28.20
N HIS A 8 -39.47 19.29 -27.51
CA HIS A 8 -39.49 17.88 -27.91
C HIS A 8 -40.76 17.58 -28.72
N PRO A 9 -40.67 17.11 -29.98
CA PRO A 9 -41.81 16.48 -30.63
C PRO A 9 -41.89 14.96 -30.35
N THR A 10 -43.09 14.62 -29.93
CA THR A 10 -43.84 13.35 -29.74
C THR A 10 -43.61 12.14 -30.66
N ALA A 11 -44.06 10.99 -30.13
CA ALA A 11 -44.45 9.71 -30.76
C ALA A 11 -43.26 8.79 -31.12
N SER A 12 -43.30 7.46 -31.03
CA SER A 12 -44.38 6.49 -31.22
C SER A 12 -43.67 5.11 -31.01
N ILE A 13 -44.11 4.12 -30.23
CA ILE A 13 -45.11 3.08 -30.52
C ILE A 13 -44.85 1.95 -29.50
N SER A 14 -45.90 1.43 -28.88
CA SER A 14 -45.94 0.17 -28.14
C SER A 14 -45.55 -1.02 -29.02
N ASN A 15 -44.88 -2.05 -28.51
CA ASN A 15 -45.09 -3.42 -29.03
C ASN A 15 -44.77 -4.49 -27.98
N ALA A 16 -45.69 -5.45 -27.91
CA ALA A 16 -45.74 -6.58 -27.00
C ALA A 16 -44.83 -7.74 -27.42
N ALA A 17 -44.64 -8.66 -26.46
CA ALA A 17 -44.35 -10.09 -26.61
C ALA A 17 -43.24 -10.53 -27.59
N GLY A 18 -42.18 -11.09 -27.03
CA GLY A 18 -41.24 -11.89 -27.81
C GLY A 18 -40.00 -12.23 -27.01
N SER A 19 -39.95 -13.45 -26.49
CA SER A 19 -38.71 -14.10 -26.11
C SER A 19 -37.75 -14.01 -27.30
N ASN A 20 -36.66 -13.28 -27.15
CA ASN A 20 -35.51 -13.43 -28.03
C ASN A 20 -34.25 -13.05 -27.27
N THR A 21 -33.45 -14.06 -26.96
CA THR A 21 -32.06 -13.94 -26.55
C THR A 21 -31.26 -13.21 -27.64
N PRO A 22 -30.47 -12.19 -27.32
CA PRO A 22 -29.31 -11.82 -28.12
C PRO A 22 -28.05 -12.08 -27.28
N SER A 23 -27.31 -13.15 -27.59
CA SER A 23 -26.07 -13.05 -28.36
C SER A 23 -25.08 -12.03 -27.78
N GLN A 24 -24.15 -12.51 -26.95
CA GLN A 24 -22.79 -11.96 -26.96
C GLN A 24 -22.27 -12.08 -28.40
N PRO A 25 -21.56 -11.08 -28.96
CA PRO A 25 -20.25 -10.70 -28.43
C PRO A 25 -19.90 -9.22 -28.64
N GLN A 26 -19.65 -8.48 -27.56
CA GLN A 26 -18.75 -7.33 -27.66
C GLN A 26 -17.68 -7.41 -26.58
N SER A 27 -16.46 -7.51 -27.09
CA SER A 27 -15.18 -7.36 -26.42
C SER A 27 -15.09 -5.98 -25.76
N GLN A 28 -15.87 -5.77 -24.71
CA GLN A 28 -15.72 -4.63 -23.85
C GLN A 28 -14.59 -4.96 -22.88
N VAL A 29 -13.46 -4.30 -23.08
CA VAL A 29 -12.38 -4.24 -22.10
C VAL A 29 -13.04 -3.78 -20.79
N TYR A 30 -13.24 -4.73 -19.88
CA TYR A 30 -13.81 -4.48 -18.56
C TYR A 30 -12.80 -3.64 -17.79
N LEU A 31 -12.98 -2.31 -17.80
CA LEU A 31 -12.43 -1.42 -16.80
C LEU A 31 -13.12 -1.78 -15.48
N PRO A 32 -12.41 -2.29 -14.46
CA PRO A 32 -13.05 -2.78 -13.25
C PRO A 32 -13.68 -1.62 -12.48
N GLU A 33 -15.00 -1.58 -12.49
CA GLU A 33 -15.81 -0.64 -11.71
C GLU A 33 -15.79 -1.11 -10.26
N THR A 34 -14.98 -0.43 -9.45
CA THR A 34 -14.82 -0.59 -7.98
C THR A 34 -14.07 -1.85 -7.53
N LEU A 35 -12.81 -1.68 -7.13
CA LEU A 35 -12.09 -2.68 -6.34
C LEU A 35 -12.88 -2.96 -5.06
N ASP A 36 -13.24 -4.22 -4.84
CA ASP A 36 -13.86 -4.71 -3.62
C ASP A 36 -13.12 -4.17 -2.39
N PRO A 37 -13.79 -3.59 -1.38
CA PRO A 37 -13.11 -3.02 -0.21
C PRO A 37 -12.31 -4.06 0.59
N ASP A 38 -12.61 -5.35 0.41
CA ASP A 38 -11.81 -6.45 0.94
C ASP A 38 -10.52 -6.65 0.13
N GLN A 39 -10.58 -6.57 -1.20
CA GLN A 39 -9.40 -6.59 -2.08
C GLN A 39 -8.49 -5.38 -1.84
N VAL A 40 -9.05 -4.19 -1.59
CA VAL A 40 -8.27 -3.00 -1.20
C VAL A 40 -7.57 -3.20 0.15
N ARG A 41 -8.24 -3.84 1.12
CA ARG A 41 -7.64 -4.18 2.42
C ARG A 41 -6.55 -5.24 2.31
N LEU A 42 -6.80 -6.30 1.55
CA LEU A 42 -5.83 -7.36 1.27
C LEU A 42 -4.58 -6.80 0.57
N ALA A 43 -4.75 -5.99 -0.48
CA ALA A 43 -3.65 -5.34 -1.18
C ALA A 43 -2.89 -4.37 -0.27
N ALA A 44 -3.57 -3.62 0.60
CA ALA A 44 -2.90 -2.74 1.58
C ALA A 44 -2.09 -3.54 2.62
N MET A 45 -2.61 -4.69 3.08
CA MET A 45 -1.89 -5.58 4.00
C MET A 45 -0.67 -6.24 3.35
N GLU A 46 -0.76 -6.63 2.07
CA GLU A 46 0.32 -7.24 1.29
C GLU A 46 1.45 -6.23 0.98
N GLN A 47 1.08 -4.98 0.70
CA GLN A 47 2.03 -3.88 0.44
C GLN A 47 2.89 -3.49 1.66
N ASP A 48 2.46 -3.84 2.88
CA ASP A 48 3.18 -3.53 4.13
C ASP A 48 4.02 -4.70 4.66
N GLU A 49 3.91 -5.89 4.09
CA GLU A 49 4.71 -7.06 4.49
C GLU A 49 6.23 -6.84 4.40
N PRO A 50 6.80 -6.26 3.32
CA PRO A 50 8.24 -5.99 3.26
C PRO A 50 8.70 -5.00 4.34
N LYS A 51 7.85 -4.03 4.73
CA LYS A 51 8.17 -3.02 5.76
C LYS A 51 8.15 -3.64 7.16
N ARG A 52 7.24 -4.58 7.41
CA ARG A 52 7.19 -5.34 8.66
C ARG A 52 8.43 -6.20 8.88
N ARG A 53 8.93 -6.84 7.82
CA ARG A 53 10.19 -7.59 7.86
C ARG A 53 11.37 -6.69 8.22
N LEU A 54 11.47 -5.54 7.55
CA LEU A 54 12.51 -4.53 7.83
C LEU A 54 12.55 -4.10 9.31
N ILE A 55 11.37 -3.83 9.89
CA ILE A 55 11.25 -3.44 11.30
C ILE A 55 11.66 -4.59 12.23
N ARG A 56 11.24 -5.83 11.92
CA ARG A 56 11.59 -7.02 12.71
C ARG A 56 13.09 -7.27 12.69
N ASP A 57 13.72 -7.18 11.53
CA ASP A 57 15.16 -7.36 11.35
C ASP A 57 15.92 -6.27 12.12
N ALA A 58 15.46 -5.02 12.04
CA ALA A 58 16.07 -3.91 12.76
C ALA A 58 16.02 -4.14 14.29
N ALA A 59 14.89 -4.63 14.81
CA ALA A 59 14.77 -5.00 16.22
C ALA A 59 15.67 -6.18 16.61
N ALA A 60 15.83 -7.17 15.74
CA ALA A 60 16.70 -8.33 15.98
C ALA A 60 18.18 -7.91 16.03
N VAL A 61 18.65 -7.13 15.04
CA VAL A 61 20.03 -6.62 15.01
C VAL A 61 20.31 -5.74 16.23
N ARG A 62 19.37 -4.87 16.63
CA ARG A 62 19.51 -4.05 17.85
C ARG A 62 19.73 -4.92 19.09
N LYS A 63 18.93 -5.98 19.25
CA LYS A 63 19.05 -6.92 20.37
C LYS A 63 20.38 -7.67 20.35
N GLN A 64 20.80 -8.14 19.18
CA GLN A 64 22.08 -8.86 19.01
C GLN A 64 23.29 -7.98 19.31
N ARG A 65 23.24 -6.70 18.94
CA ARG A 65 24.28 -5.71 19.27
C ARG A 65 24.26 -5.25 20.73
N GLY A 66 23.20 -5.55 21.48
CA GLY A 66 23.08 -5.11 22.88
C GLY A 66 22.97 -3.59 23.06
N ILE A 67 22.59 -2.85 22.01
CA ILE A 67 22.47 -1.38 22.09
C ILE A 67 21.06 -0.95 22.51
N THR A 68 20.99 0.21 23.15
CA THR A 68 19.73 0.83 23.52
C THR A 68 19.00 1.40 22.29
N GLN A 69 17.70 1.65 22.45
CA GLN A 69 16.90 2.28 21.38
C GLN A 69 17.34 3.72 21.09
N VAL A 70 17.81 4.45 22.11
CA VAL A 70 18.34 5.81 21.94
C VAL A 70 19.61 5.79 21.08
N GLN A 71 20.56 4.90 21.40
CA GLN A 71 21.78 4.73 20.60
C GLN A 71 21.49 4.35 19.15
N MET A 72 20.54 3.44 18.95
CA MET A 72 20.10 3.09 17.59
C MET A 72 19.50 4.29 16.84
N ALA A 73 18.75 5.14 17.53
CA ALA A 73 18.16 6.34 16.94
C ALA A 73 19.23 7.38 16.58
N GLU A 74 20.25 7.54 17.42
CA GLU A 74 21.43 8.38 17.18
C GLU A 74 22.22 7.89 15.97
N GLU A 75 22.51 6.59 15.88
CA GLU A 75 23.19 5.98 14.72
C GLU A 75 22.40 6.15 13.41
N LEU A 76 21.06 6.09 13.49
CA LEU A 76 20.17 6.31 12.34
C LEU A 76 19.97 7.80 12.00
N GLY A 77 20.34 8.72 12.91
CA GLY A 77 20.07 10.15 12.78
C GLY A 77 18.58 10.50 12.82
N VAL A 78 17.76 9.70 13.52
CA VAL A 78 16.32 9.92 13.65
C VAL A 78 15.92 10.17 15.10
N PRO A 79 14.81 10.89 15.37
CA PRO A 79 14.33 11.03 16.74
C PRO A 79 14.00 9.67 17.37
N CYS A 80 14.36 9.48 18.64
CA CYS A 80 14.09 8.22 19.36
C CYS A 80 12.61 7.85 19.35
N ARG A 81 11.70 8.84 19.46
CA ARG A 81 10.25 8.61 19.34
C ARG A 81 9.84 8.12 17.95
N THR A 82 10.47 8.62 16.89
CA THR A 82 10.19 8.13 15.53
C THR A 82 10.62 6.68 15.37
N LEU A 83 11.80 6.31 15.87
CA LEU A 83 12.25 4.93 15.87
C LEU A 83 11.34 4.03 16.72
N GLU A 84 10.84 4.52 17.84
CA GLU A 84 9.87 3.80 18.68
C GLU A 84 8.56 3.51 17.97
N GLU A 85 7.97 4.51 17.32
CA GLU A 85 6.76 4.33 16.51
C GLU A 85 6.97 3.31 15.38
N TRP A 86 8.18 3.26 14.81
CA TRP A 86 8.54 2.25 13.81
C TRP A 86 8.65 0.85 14.40
N LEU A 87 9.43 0.68 15.48
CA LEU A 87 9.62 -0.63 16.10
C LEU A 87 8.35 -1.20 16.74
N GLN A 88 7.43 -0.34 17.19
CA GLN A 88 6.11 -0.73 17.68
C GLN A 88 5.09 -1.01 16.56
N GLY A 89 5.44 -0.72 15.30
CA GLY A 89 4.54 -0.88 14.17
C GLY A 89 3.38 0.13 14.13
N ARG A 90 3.44 1.19 14.95
CA ARG A 90 2.47 2.31 14.92
C ARG A 90 2.62 3.14 13.65
N ARG A 91 3.84 3.21 13.12
CA ARG A 91 4.15 3.92 11.88
C ARG A 91 5.17 3.13 11.07
N TYR A 92 4.95 3.03 9.76
CA TYR A 92 5.96 2.44 8.87
C TYR A 92 6.92 3.51 8.36
N PRO A 93 8.24 3.22 8.31
CA PRO A 93 9.19 4.11 7.65
C PRO A 93 8.83 4.21 6.17
N LYS A 94 8.85 5.43 5.62
CA LYS A 94 8.57 5.71 4.21
C LYS A 94 9.71 6.52 3.60
N GLY A 95 10.02 6.25 2.34
CA GLY A 95 11.03 6.99 1.56
C GLY A 95 12.40 7.03 2.27
N PRO A 96 12.89 8.21 2.71
CA PRO A 96 14.19 8.34 3.36
C PRO A 96 14.34 7.45 4.60
N GLY A 97 13.30 7.33 5.44
CA GLY A 97 13.36 6.53 6.66
C GLY A 97 13.54 5.03 6.39
N GLN A 98 12.96 4.54 5.29
CA GLN A 98 13.13 3.14 4.87
C GLN A 98 14.57 2.91 4.40
N THR A 99 15.12 3.85 3.62
CA THR A 99 16.49 3.77 3.12
C THR A 99 17.52 3.78 4.27
N LEU A 100 17.32 4.63 5.28
CA LEU A 100 18.15 4.66 6.48
C LEU A 100 18.15 3.31 7.20
N LEU A 101 16.96 2.73 7.40
CA LEU A 101 16.83 1.44 8.09
C LEU A 101 17.45 0.30 7.29
N CYS A 102 17.27 0.27 5.96
CA CYS A 102 17.92 -0.70 5.07
C CYS A 102 19.45 -0.59 5.14
N ARG A 103 20.01 0.62 5.03
CA ARG A 103 21.47 0.83 5.04
C ARG A 103 22.08 0.49 6.39
N TRP A 104 21.40 0.89 7.47
CA TRP A 104 21.82 0.54 8.82
C TRP A 104 21.81 -0.97 9.02
N LEU A 105 20.77 -1.67 8.57
CA LEU A 105 20.72 -3.13 8.60
C LEU A 105 21.88 -3.75 7.83
N GLU A 106 22.12 -3.33 6.59
CA GLU A 106 23.21 -3.89 5.77
C GLU A 106 24.58 -3.75 6.45
N GLY A 107 24.89 -2.57 7.01
CA GLY A 107 26.16 -2.33 7.70
C GLY A 107 26.35 -3.13 9.00
N HIS A 108 25.28 -3.64 9.59
CA HIS A 108 25.33 -4.39 10.84
C HIS A 108 25.07 -5.88 10.67
N ARG A 109 24.46 -6.33 9.57
CA ARG A 109 24.23 -7.75 9.26
C ARG A 109 25.53 -8.55 9.17
N SER A 110 26.60 -7.95 8.64
CA SER A 110 27.92 -8.59 8.52
C SER A 110 28.66 -8.74 9.86
N GLN A 111 28.32 -7.95 10.88
CA GLN A 111 28.97 -8.03 12.20
C GLN A 111 28.43 -9.19 13.06
N ILE A 112 27.36 -9.86 12.61
CA ILE A 112 26.71 -10.97 13.32
C ILE A 112 27.39 -12.32 12.98
N THR A 113 28.13 -12.42 11.86
CA THR A 113 28.78 -13.65 11.37
C THR A 113 30.27 -13.70 11.74
N GLY A 114 30.64 -13.26 12.94
CA GLY A 114 32.05 -13.07 13.30
C GLY A 114 32.39 -13.48 14.73
N HIS A 115 31.98 -14.67 15.20
CA HIS A 115 32.69 -15.33 16.30
C HIS A 115 32.36 -16.84 16.38
N LEU A 116 33.08 -17.65 15.62
CA LEU A 116 33.33 -19.08 15.88
C LEU A 116 34.77 -19.40 15.45
#